data_AF-A0A0D0CIT3-F1
#
_entry.id   AF-A0A0D0CIT3-F1
#
_cell.length_a   1.000
_cell.length_b   1.000
_cell.length_c   1.000
_cell.angle_alpha   90.00
_cell.angle_beta   90.00
_cell.angle_gamma   90.00
#
_symmetry.space_group_name_H-M   'P 1'
#
loop_
_entity.id
_entity.type
_entity.pdbx_description
1 polymer ?
#
loop_
_entity_poly.entity_id
_entity_poly.type
_entity_poly.pdbx_seq_one_letter_code
_entity_poly.pdbx_strand_id
1 'polypeptide(L)'
;QIAEKDLADYESEIHSLQIRIAQVRARHENLKAYTTNLGSLLSPIRRLPNELLGKIFGFASNPNDLTSRLRGSSASAVSSVCARWRQLALNSPEVWSSMRIYLCDKDDYEAEPDAILTETVLLFLQRSKNYPLSL
;
A
#
# COMPACT_ATOMS: atom_id res chain seq x y z
N GLN A 1 -58.35 20.20 -0.68
CA GLN A 1 -58.00 21.26 0.30
C GLN A 1 -57.35 20.74 1.58
N ILE A 2 -58.04 20.02 2.49
CA ILE A 2 -57.38 19.52 3.73
C ILE A 2 -56.32 18.44 3.41
N ALA A 3 -56.68 17.43 2.61
CA ALA A 3 -55.76 16.36 2.24
C ALA A 3 -54.54 16.82 1.42
N GLU A 4 -54.67 17.89 0.62
CA GLU A 4 -53.54 18.46 -0.14
C GLU A 4 -52.56 19.22 0.76
N LYS A 5 -53.09 19.88 1.79
CA LYS A 5 -52.27 20.56 2.81
C LYS A 5 -51.50 19.53 3.63
N ASP A 6 -52.17 18.48 4.10
CA ASP A 6 -51.52 17.42 4.88
C ASP A 6 -50.42 16.74 4.07
N LEU A 7 -50.64 16.50 2.77
CA LEU A 7 -49.62 15.96 1.87
C LEU A 7 -48.38 16.87 1.78
N ALA A 8 -48.59 18.18 1.58
CA ALA A 8 -47.49 19.16 1.51
C ALA A 8 -46.72 19.27 2.85
N ASP A 9 -47.43 19.19 3.97
CA ASP A 9 -46.82 19.20 5.30
C ASP A 9 -45.94 17.94 5.51
N TYR A 10 -46.41 16.76 5.10
CA TYR A 10 -45.62 15.52 5.15
C TYR A 10 -44.42 15.55 4.19
N GLU A 11 -44.56 16.10 2.98
CA GLU A 11 -43.43 16.27 2.05
C GLU A 11 -42.33 17.16 2.64
N SER A 12 -42.72 18.24 3.31
CA SER A 12 -41.79 19.13 4.03
C SER A 12 -41.09 18.40 5.18
N GLU A 13 -41.83 17.59 5.94
CA GLU A 13 -41.25 16.78 7.03
C GLU A 13 -40.27 15.72 6.51
N ILE A 14 -40.63 15.01 5.43
CA ILE A 14 -39.75 14.06 4.76
C ILE A 14 -38.47 14.75 4.30
N HIS A 15 -38.58 15.93 3.68
CA HIS A 15 -37.43 16.70 3.22
C HIS A 15 -36.50 17.10 4.39
N SER A 16 -37.09 17.59 5.48
CA SER A 16 -36.35 17.95 6.70
C SER A 16 -35.61 16.74 7.31
N LEU A 17 -36.29 15.60 7.39
CA LEU A 17 -35.69 14.35 7.90
C LEU A 17 -34.57 13.85 6.97
N GLN A 18 -34.74 13.95 5.65
CA GLN A 18 -33.70 13.59 4.69
C GLN A 18 -32.45 14.46 4.85
N ILE A 19 -32.61 15.78 5.05
CA ILE A 19 -31.49 16.68 5.36
C ILE A 19 -30.79 16.25 6.65
N ARG A 20 -31.56 15.97 7.71
CA ARG A 20 -31.02 15.52 9.01
C ARG A 20 -30.22 14.22 8.87
N ILE A 21 -30.75 13.25 8.12
CA ILE A 21 -30.07 11.98 7.83
C ILE A 21 -28.75 12.22 7.09
N ALA A 22 -28.76 13.08 6.07
CA ALA A 22 -27.55 13.42 5.31
C ALA A 22 -26.47 14.05 6.22
N GLN A 23 -26.86 14.96 7.10
CA GLN A 23 -25.95 15.60 8.06
C GLN A 23 -25.34 14.59 9.04
N VAL A 24 -26.16 13.69 9.61
CA VAL A 24 -25.66 12.66 10.55
C VAL A 24 -24.76 11.67 9.84
N ARG A 25 -25.08 11.25 8.61
CA ARG A 25 -24.22 10.38 7.80
C ARG A 25 -22.87 11.04 7.52
N ALA A 26 -22.85 12.31 7.13
CA ALA A 26 -21.61 13.03 6.91
C ALA A 26 -20.74 13.10 8.17
N ARG A 27 -21.35 13.37 9.34
CA ARG A 27 -20.65 13.36 10.63
C ARG A 27 -20.11 11.97 11.00
N HIS A 28 -20.90 10.93 10.76
CA HIS A 28 -20.50 9.55 10.99
C HIS A 28 -19.28 9.17 10.14
N GLU A 29 -19.30 9.45 8.84
CA GLU A 29 -18.17 9.15 7.96
C GLU A 29 -16.91 9.93 8.35
N ASN A 30 -17.05 11.21 8.73
CA ASN A 30 -15.93 12.00 9.24
C ASN A 30 -15.32 11.39 10.52
N LEU A 31 -16.16 10.97 11.47
CA LEU A 31 -15.69 10.36 12.71
C LEU A 31 -15.07 8.97 12.47
N LYS A 32 -15.62 8.20 11.54
CA LYS A 32 -15.08 6.91 11.11
C LYS A 32 -13.70 7.08 10.46
N ALA A 33 -13.52 8.08 9.60
CA ALA A 33 -12.22 8.41 9.03
C ALA A 33 -11.21 8.84 10.12
N TYR A 34 -11.64 9.69 11.06
CA TYR A 34 -10.81 10.14 12.18
C TYR A 34 -10.35 8.99 13.07
N THR A 35 -11.26 8.10 13.47
CA THR A 35 -10.95 6.93 14.31
C THR A 35 -10.03 5.94 13.60
N THR A 36 -10.22 5.72 12.29
CA THR A 36 -9.32 4.90 11.47
C THR A 36 -7.90 5.49 11.45
N ASN A 37 -7.79 6.81 11.29
CA ASN A 37 -6.50 7.50 11.33
C ASN A 37 -5.81 7.36 12.70
N LEU A 38 -6.53 7.54 13.80
CA LEU A 38 -6.02 7.32 15.15
C LEU A 38 -5.59 5.86 15.37
N GLY A 39 -6.38 4.89 14.92
CA GLY A 39 -6.02 3.48 14.97
C GLY A 39 -4.71 3.19 14.23
N SER A 40 -4.51 3.82 13.07
CA SER A 40 -3.25 3.72 12.33
C SER A 40 -2.06 4.30 13.10
N LEU A 41 -2.27 5.42 13.83
CA LEU A 41 -1.26 6.10 14.65
C LEU A 41 -0.86 5.29 15.88
N LEU A 42 -1.83 4.60 16.48
CA LEU A 42 -1.63 3.77 17.66
C LEU A 42 -1.20 2.33 17.33
N SER A 43 -1.07 2.01 16.03
CA SER A 43 -0.65 0.68 15.58
C SER A 43 0.68 0.27 16.22
N PRO A 44 0.80 -0.96 16.77
CA PRO A 44 2.02 -1.47 17.39
C PRO A 44 3.26 -1.33 16.50
N ILE A 45 3.09 -1.43 15.19
CA ILE A 45 4.19 -1.37 14.22
C ILE A 45 4.90 -0.01 14.19
N ARG A 46 4.21 1.08 14.59
CA ARG A 46 4.83 2.40 14.71
C ARG A 46 5.68 2.54 15.97
N ARG A 47 5.45 1.69 16.98
CA ARG A 47 6.18 1.69 18.25
C ARG A 47 7.42 0.78 18.22
N LEU A 48 7.58 -0.07 17.21
CA LEU A 48 8.75 -0.90 17.07
C LEU A 48 10.00 -0.04 16.88
N PRO A 49 11.15 -0.37 17.52
CA PRO A 49 12.45 0.19 17.17
C PRO A 49 12.84 -0.09 15.72
N ASN A 50 13.75 0.72 15.18
CA ASN A 50 14.20 0.59 13.79
C ASN A 50 14.90 -0.74 13.53
N GLU A 51 15.62 -1.28 14.51
CA GLU A 51 16.34 -2.55 14.45
C GLU A 51 15.39 -3.73 14.28
N LEU A 52 14.27 -3.74 15.01
CA LEU A 52 13.26 -4.78 14.89
C LEU A 52 12.50 -4.67 13.57
N LEU A 53 12.21 -3.45 13.14
CA LEU A 53 11.54 -3.21 11.87
C LEU A 53 12.44 -3.63 10.68
N GLY A 54 13.74 -3.36 10.74
CA GLY A 54 14.72 -3.84 9.78
C GLY A 54 14.80 -5.37 9.73
N LYS A 55 14.82 -6.05 10.88
CA LYS A 55 14.74 -7.53 10.95
C LYS A 55 13.49 -8.07 10.27
N ILE A 56 12.33 -7.45 10.50
CA ILE A 56 11.08 -7.84 9.83
C ILE A 56 11.20 -7.68 8.31
N PHE A 57 11.81 -6.60 7.82
CA PHE A 57 12.02 -6.39 6.39
C PHE A 57 12.93 -7.45 5.79
N GLY A 58 14.00 -7.82 6.49
CA GLY A 58 14.89 -8.91 6.10
C GLY A 58 14.16 -10.25 5.97
N PHE A 59 13.29 -10.59 6.93
CA PHE A 59 12.47 -11.80 6.83
C PHE A 59 11.44 -11.74 5.69
N ALA A 60 10.81 -10.59 5.48
CA ALA A 60 9.80 -10.43 4.44
C ALA A 60 10.40 -10.48 3.02
N SER A 61 11.66 -10.08 2.87
CA SER A 61 12.31 -9.85 1.56
C SER A 61 13.33 -10.94 1.19
N ASN A 62 13.21 -12.13 1.77
CA ASN A 62 14.15 -13.22 1.52
C ASN A 62 13.46 -14.52 1.06
N PRO A 63 13.47 -14.85 -0.24
CA PRO A 63 13.90 -14.02 -1.38
C PRO A 63 12.78 -13.10 -1.89
N ASN A 64 13.16 -12.05 -2.63
CA ASN A 64 12.23 -11.22 -3.39
C ASN A 64 11.92 -11.85 -4.76
N ASP A 65 10.65 -12.07 -5.07
CA ASP A 65 10.25 -12.57 -6.38
C ASP A 65 10.17 -11.41 -7.40
N LEU A 66 11.10 -11.41 -8.37
CA LEU A 66 11.16 -10.44 -9.45
C LEU A 66 10.51 -11.04 -10.70
N THR A 67 9.40 -10.43 -11.09
CA THR A 67 8.65 -10.78 -12.29
C THR A 67 8.47 -9.52 -13.12
N SER A 68 8.01 -9.67 -14.37
CA SER A 68 7.59 -8.57 -15.25
C SER A 68 6.48 -7.67 -14.68
N ARG A 69 5.93 -8.01 -13.51
CA ARG A 69 4.93 -7.22 -12.80
C ARG A 69 5.60 -6.40 -11.70
N LEU A 70 5.64 -5.08 -11.90
CA LEU A 70 6.22 -4.03 -11.04
C LEU A 70 5.91 -4.10 -9.52
N ARG A 71 4.92 -4.88 -9.08
CA ARG A 71 4.41 -4.89 -7.69
C ARG A 71 4.67 -6.20 -6.92
N GLY A 72 5.56 -7.06 -7.41
CA GLY A 72 5.74 -8.40 -6.85
C GLY A 72 6.64 -8.49 -5.61
N SER A 73 7.63 -7.61 -5.46
CA SER A 73 8.67 -7.83 -4.44
C SER A 73 8.37 -7.20 -3.08
N SER A 74 8.65 -7.96 -2.03
CA SER A 74 8.50 -7.53 -0.64
C SER A 74 9.31 -6.27 -0.32
N ALA A 75 10.54 -6.16 -0.83
CA ALA A 75 11.40 -4.98 -0.65
C ALA A 75 10.75 -3.70 -1.21
N SER A 76 10.15 -3.77 -2.39
CA SER A 76 9.40 -2.66 -2.99
C SER A 76 8.13 -2.36 -2.20
N ALA A 77 7.41 -3.40 -1.76
CA ALA A 77 6.20 -3.25 -0.95
C ALA A 77 6.49 -2.52 0.37
N VAL A 78 7.48 -2.97 1.16
CA VAL A 78 7.84 -2.32 2.43
C VAL A 78 8.33 -0.89 2.21
N SER A 79 9.06 -0.62 1.13
CA SER A 79 9.53 0.72 0.77
C SER A 79 8.41 1.68 0.34
N SER A 80 7.22 1.16 0.04
CA SER A 80 6.06 1.95 -0.39
C SER A 80 5.12 2.35 0.76
N VAL A 81 5.27 1.76 1.94
CA VAL A 81 4.32 1.92 3.06
C VAL A 81 4.29 3.34 3.63
N CYS A 82 5.44 3.86 4.09
CA CYS A 82 5.55 5.22 4.61
C CYS A 82 7.01 5.72 4.53
N ALA A 83 7.23 7.02 4.79
CA ALA A 83 8.57 7.62 4.73
C ALA A 83 9.60 6.90 5.62
N ARG A 84 9.20 6.52 6.85
CA ARG A 84 10.07 5.80 7.79
C ARG A 84 10.47 4.42 7.26
N TRP A 85 9.53 3.66 6.72
CA TRP A 85 9.80 2.33 6.18
C TRP A 85 10.68 2.41 4.95
N ARG A 86 10.41 3.39 4.07
CA ARG A 86 11.25 3.67 2.91
C ARG A 86 12.69 3.96 3.29
N GLN A 87 12.90 4.86 4.25
CA GLN A 87 14.25 5.21 4.70
C GLN A 87 14.99 3.99 5.25
N LEU A 88 14.32 3.18 6.07
CA LEU A 88 14.92 1.97 6.63
C LEU A 88 15.25 0.94 5.55
N ALA A 89 14.29 0.64 4.66
CA ALA A 89 14.52 -0.32 3.57
C ALA A 89 15.66 0.13 2.64
N LEU A 90 15.76 1.42 2.30
CA LEU A 90 16.86 1.94 1.48
C LEU A 90 18.22 1.94 2.19
N ASN A 91 18.21 2.00 3.53
CA ASN A 91 19.42 1.94 4.35
C ASN A 91 19.85 0.51 4.73
N SER A 92 19.07 -0.50 4.35
CA SER A 92 19.31 -1.92 4.60
C SER A 92 19.56 -2.65 3.27
N PRO A 93 20.81 -2.69 2.77
CA PRO A 93 21.14 -3.33 1.50
C PRO A 93 20.75 -4.82 1.45
N GLU A 94 20.75 -5.50 2.59
CA GLU A 94 20.33 -6.90 2.76
C GLU A 94 18.89 -7.18 2.32
N VAL A 95 18.02 -6.15 2.36
CA VAL A 95 16.61 -6.27 1.92
C VAL A 95 16.50 -6.41 0.40
N TRP A 96 17.52 -5.93 -0.34
CA TRP A 96 17.55 -5.89 -1.80
C TRP A 96 18.49 -6.93 -2.41
N SER A 97 19.19 -7.72 -1.59
CA SER A 97 20.25 -8.61 -2.06
C SER A 97 19.79 -10.04 -2.32
N SER A 98 18.63 -10.45 -1.80
CA SER A 98 18.05 -11.78 -2.03
C SER A 98 16.88 -11.69 -2.99
N MET A 99 16.99 -12.31 -4.18
CA MET A 99 15.99 -12.21 -5.23
C MET A 99 15.92 -13.46 -6.10
N ARG A 100 14.72 -13.85 -6.53
CA ARG A 100 14.49 -14.87 -7.56
C ARG A 100 13.97 -14.19 -8.82
N ILE A 101 14.62 -14.45 -9.94
CA ILE A 101 14.28 -13.81 -11.23
C ILE A 101 13.50 -14.80 -12.07
N TYR A 102 12.26 -14.44 -12.40
CA TYR A 102 11.39 -15.23 -13.28
C TYR A 102 11.42 -14.63 -14.67
N LEU A 103 12.18 -15.26 -15.56
CA LEU A 103 12.19 -14.95 -16.98
C LEU A 103 10.92 -15.56 -17.59
N CYS A 104 10.09 -14.75 -18.26
CA CYS A 104 9.02 -15.30 -19.07
C CYS A 104 9.65 -15.93 -20.32
N ASP A 105 9.51 -17.24 -20.49
CA ASP A 105 9.75 -17.89 -21.78
C ASP A 105 8.79 -17.28 -22.78
N LYS A 106 9.33 -16.42 -23.64
CA LYS A 106 8.67 -16.06 -24.88
C LYS A 106 9.29 -17.00 -25.90
N ASP A 107 8.52 -17.99 -26.36
CA ASP A 107 8.91 -18.91 -27.44
C ASP A 107 9.18 -18.21 -28.79
N ASP A 108 9.19 -16.86 -28.81
CA ASP A 108 9.49 -16.03 -29.96
C ASP A 108 10.95 -15.53 -29.87
N TYR A 109 11.78 -15.99 -30.80
CA TYR A 109 13.19 -15.60 -30.98
C TYR A 109 13.41 -14.10 -31.28
N GLU A 110 12.35 -13.30 -31.39
CA GLU A 110 12.38 -11.85 -31.61
C GLU A 110 11.84 -11.03 -30.43
N ALA A 111 11.58 -11.66 -29.28
CA ALA A 111 11.03 -10.93 -28.16
C ALA A 111 12.08 -10.02 -27.48
N GLU A 112 11.83 -8.71 -27.56
CA GLU A 112 12.57 -7.69 -26.83
C GLU A 112 12.68 -8.02 -25.32
N PRO A 113 13.84 -7.73 -24.69
CA PRO A 113 14.03 -7.92 -23.25
C PRO A 113 12.90 -7.26 -22.48
N ASP A 114 12.44 -7.93 -21.42
CA ASP A 114 11.45 -7.35 -20.54
C ASP A 114 12.03 -6.13 -19.84
N ALA A 115 11.73 -4.94 -20.39
CA ALA A 115 12.26 -3.67 -19.92
C ALA A 115 11.91 -3.43 -18.44
N ILE A 116 10.73 -3.88 -18.01
CA ILE A 116 10.24 -3.74 -16.64
C ILE A 116 11.06 -4.63 -15.70
N LEU A 117 11.25 -5.89 -16.06
CA LEU A 117 12.06 -6.80 -15.26
C LEU A 117 13.51 -6.31 -15.20
N THR A 118 14.05 -5.84 -16.32
CA THR A 118 15.41 -5.30 -16.40
C THR A 118 15.59 -4.10 -15.48
N GLU A 119 14.68 -3.12 -15.53
CA GLU A 119 14.71 -1.95 -14.63
C GLU A 119 14.58 -2.37 -13.17
N THR A 120 13.73 -3.36 -12.88
CA THR A 120 13.54 -3.89 -11.53
C THR A 120 14.81 -4.57 -11.00
N VAL A 121 15.46 -5.40 -11.81
CA VAL A 121 16.73 -6.05 -11.43
C VAL A 121 17.82 -5.00 -11.22
N LEU A 122 17.96 -4.03 -12.12
CA LEU A 122 18.94 -2.94 -11.97
C LEU A 122 18.70 -2.14 -10.69
N LEU A 123 17.44 -1.86 -10.35
CA LEU A 123 17.09 -1.19 -9.09
C LEU A 123 17.53 -2.00 -7.86
N PHE A 124 17.34 -3.31 -7.90
CA PHE A 124 17.75 -4.21 -6.82
C PHE A 124 19.28 -4.24 -6.68
N LEU A 125 20.01 -4.36 -7.78
CA LEU A 125 21.47 -4.31 -7.81
C LEU A 125 22.02 -2.98 -7.29
N GLN A 126 21.39 -1.85 -7.65
CA GLN A 126 21.78 -0.53 -7.15
C GLN A 126 21.60 -0.43 -5.63
N ARG A 127 20.52 -1.01 -5.09
CA ARG A 127 20.16 -0.89 -3.67
C ARG A 127 20.84 -1.92 -2.78
N SER A 128 21.25 -3.07 -3.31
CA SER A 128 22.05 -4.07 -2.59
C SER A 128 23.50 -3.62 -2.33
N LYS A 129 23.99 -2.60 -3.04
CA LYS A 129 25.34 -2.04 -2.87
C LYS A 129 26.41 -3.15 -2.93
N ASN A 130 27.25 -3.26 -1.90
CA ASN A 130 28.29 -4.28 -1.79
C ASN A 130 27.83 -5.51 -0.98
N TYR A 131 26.54 -5.64 -0.68
CA TYR A 131 26.02 -6.77 0.07
C TYR A 131 25.96 -8.02 -0.83
N PRO A 132 26.37 -9.20 -0.35
CA PRO A 132 26.37 -10.42 -1.16
C PRO A 132 24.98 -10.75 -1.73
N LEU A 133 24.93 -10.99 -3.04
CA LEU A 133 23.70 -11.36 -3.73
C LEU A 133 23.36 -12.84 -3.47
N SER A 134 22.09 -13.12 -3.24
CA SER A 134 21.51 -14.47 -3.23
C SER A 134 20.49 -14.54 -4.36
N LEU A 135 20.73 -15.44 -5.31
CA LEU A 135 19.94 -15.64 -6.53
C LEU A 135 19.26 -17.00 -6.52
#